data_AF-A0A3C1AD92-F1
#
_entry.id   AF-A0A3C1AD92-F1
#
_cell.length_a   1.000
_cell.length_b   1.000
_cell.length_c   1.000
_cell.angle_alpha   90.00
_cell.angle_beta   90.00
_cell.angle_gamma   90.00
#
_symmetry.space_group_name_H-M   'P 1'
#
loop_
_entity.id
_entity.type
_entity.pdbx_description
1 polymer ?
#
loop_
_entity_poly.entity_id
_entity_poly.type
_entity_poly.pdbx_seq_one_letter_code
_entity_poly.pdbx_strand_id
1 'polypeptide(L)'
;MKNKIFTQLSLLLLFFPFCVFGQQITIQSDGENAFKVLRSDYNAFSFSNQLNTMYWYALSTSQGDFTEIAVPGYGFSNIPGHPKVPVIKKLIEVPIGSITEVKTLQVEYKEIPLEQYGITHPLIPAQPPVSKQDDPLSVPFVYDAEVYSRDEFLYGEMVHIEEAGMLRSINIANLEFYPIQYNPAKNIIRVVTSAQIQISFKGAQIKQSIDLKKKTYSPYFETTYSQVINYQPLATDELITDCPVTYVIISDPMFQQALQPFIEWKTQKGFQVITGYTNNPNIGNTTTSIKNYLANLYNNPPTGYMPPSFILLVGDVAQIPAFNGTAGNHVTDLRYAEYTGDNLPEVYYGRFSANNLNELQPQIDKTLQYEQYTFPSENFLGEAVMVAGEDAGHMTYSNGQITYGTINYFNLQHGILSHTYLQPEPPGGNYSQNIIQNISNGVGYANYTAHCSPSGWA
;
A
#
# COMPACT_ATOMS: atom_id res chain seq x y z
N MET A 1 45.02 -22.98 58.45
CA MET A 1 44.91 -21.53 58.14
C MET A 1 43.97 -21.40 56.95
N LYS A 2 42.95 -20.54 57.08
CA LYS A 2 41.71 -20.53 56.28
C LYS A 2 41.91 -19.89 54.88
N ASN A 3 41.48 -20.59 53.83
CA ASN A 3 41.20 -19.97 52.52
C ASN A 3 39.75 -19.44 52.52
N LYS A 4 39.59 -18.18 52.10
CA LYS A 4 38.29 -17.49 51.97
C LYS A 4 37.66 -17.83 50.63
N ILE A 5 36.42 -18.32 50.66
CA ILE A 5 35.52 -18.41 49.50
C ILE A 5 34.77 -17.08 49.40
N PHE A 6 34.89 -16.40 48.27
CA PHE A 6 34.06 -15.24 47.92
C PHE A 6 32.88 -15.74 47.09
N THR A 7 31.66 -15.63 47.63
CA THR A 7 30.42 -15.85 46.89
C THR A 7 30.04 -14.53 46.22
N GLN A 8 30.15 -14.45 44.90
CA GLN A 8 29.54 -13.36 44.12
C GLN A 8 28.07 -13.69 43.89
N LEU A 9 27.19 -12.83 44.40
CA LEU A 9 25.75 -12.87 44.16
C LEU A 9 25.47 -12.12 42.85
N SER A 10 25.25 -12.83 41.76
CA SER A 10 24.83 -12.23 40.49
C SER A 10 23.34 -11.91 40.56
N LEU A 11 23.00 -10.62 40.58
CA LEU A 11 21.62 -10.13 40.50
C LEU A 11 21.14 -10.28 39.05
N LEU A 12 20.26 -11.25 38.80
CA LEU A 12 19.62 -11.46 37.51
C LEU A 12 18.53 -10.37 37.33
N LEU A 13 18.81 -9.34 36.54
CA LEU A 13 17.81 -8.36 36.11
C LEU A 13 16.91 -9.01 35.06
N LEU A 14 15.78 -9.54 35.50
CA LEU A 14 14.65 -9.95 34.66
C LEU A 14 14.06 -8.69 34.02
N PHE A 15 14.42 -8.43 32.76
CA PHE A 15 13.67 -7.51 31.90
C PHE A 15 12.33 -8.16 31.58
N PHE A 16 11.29 -7.80 32.33
CA PHE A 16 9.93 -8.01 31.86
C PHE A 16 9.69 -7.06 30.67
N PRO A 17 9.15 -7.53 29.53
CA PRO A 17 8.68 -6.63 28.50
C PRO A 17 7.54 -5.80 29.10
N PHE A 18 7.77 -4.51 29.31
CA PHE A 18 6.70 -3.57 29.60
C PHE A 18 5.83 -3.48 28.34
N CYS A 19 4.72 -4.23 28.32
CA CYS A 19 3.64 -3.89 27.42
C CYS A 19 3.12 -2.52 27.86
N VAL A 20 3.41 -1.48 27.06
CA VAL A 20 2.78 -0.17 27.22
C VAL A 20 1.32 -0.35 26.81
N PHE A 21 0.46 -0.66 27.77
CA PHE A 21 -0.98 -0.64 27.55
C PHE A 21 -1.42 0.81 27.42
N GLY A 22 -1.99 1.17 26.28
CA GLY A 22 -2.59 2.49 26.10
C GLY A 22 -3.69 2.68 27.12
N GLN A 23 -3.72 3.84 27.76
CA GLN A 23 -4.80 4.18 28.67
C GLN A 23 -6.02 4.59 27.84
N GLN A 24 -7.19 4.08 28.20
CA GLN A 24 -8.41 4.31 27.45
C GLN A 24 -9.09 5.61 27.86
N ILE A 25 -9.48 6.42 26.87
CA ILE A 25 -10.41 7.53 27.01
C ILE A 25 -11.77 7.04 26.53
N THR A 26 -12.74 7.00 27.45
CA THR A 26 -14.11 6.58 27.15
C THR A 26 -14.97 7.81 26.90
N ILE A 27 -15.43 7.96 25.66
CA ILE A 27 -16.24 9.11 25.22
C ILE A 27 -17.71 8.85 25.55
N GLN A 28 -18.20 7.65 25.21
CA GLN A 28 -19.53 7.12 25.54
C GLN A 28 -19.39 5.70 26.10
N SER A 29 -20.20 5.33 27.08
CA SER A 29 -20.07 4.06 27.83
C SER A 29 -20.47 2.82 27.03
N ASP A 30 -21.36 2.98 26.05
CA ASP A 30 -21.99 1.89 25.33
C ASP A 30 -21.85 2.12 23.82
N GLY A 31 -20.96 1.37 23.16
CA GLY A 31 -20.81 1.43 21.70
C GLY A 31 -19.40 1.09 21.20
N GLU A 32 -19.32 0.68 19.95
CA GLU A 32 -18.05 0.45 19.25
C GLU A 32 -17.74 1.59 18.30
N ASN A 33 -16.47 1.83 18.03
CA ASN A 33 -16.07 2.75 16.97
C ASN A 33 -16.52 2.18 15.63
N ALA A 34 -17.16 2.98 14.78
CA ALA A 34 -17.68 2.51 13.51
C ALA A 34 -17.58 3.57 12.42
N PHE A 35 -17.18 3.15 11.23
CA PHE A 35 -17.31 3.92 9.99
C PHE A 35 -18.15 3.11 9.01
N LYS A 36 -19.25 3.68 8.52
CA LYS A 36 -20.18 2.97 7.63
C LYS A 36 -20.55 3.84 6.45
N VAL A 37 -20.43 3.28 5.25
CA VAL A 37 -21.01 3.87 4.04
C VAL A 37 -22.53 3.74 4.13
N LEU A 38 -23.23 4.85 3.93
CA LEU A 38 -24.70 4.92 3.98
C LEU A 38 -25.31 4.92 2.58
N ARG A 39 -24.67 5.61 1.64
CA ARG A 39 -25.10 5.72 0.24
C ARG A 39 -23.89 5.85 -0.66
N SER A 40 -23.93 5.23 -1.82
CA SER A 40 -23.00 5.48 -2.92
C SER A 40 -23.75 5.43 -4.24
N ASP A 41 -23.71 6.54 -4.98
CA ASP A 41 -24.10 6.60 -6.38
C ASP A 41 -23.32 7.71 -7.10
N TYR A 42 -23.55 7.85 -8.42
CA TYR A 42 -22.84 8.83 -9.26
C TYR A 42 -23.15 10.31 -8.95
N ASN A 43 -24.12 10.62 -8.10
CA ASN A 43 -24.44 11.99 -7.69
C ASN A 43 -23.95 12.29 -6.27
N ALA A 44 -23.91 11.28 -5.40
CA ALA A 44 -23.49 11.47 -4.03
C ALA A 44 -22.94 10.20 -3.37
N PHE A 45 -22.02 10.41 -2.45
CA PHE A 45 -21.53 9.44 -1.50
C PHE A 45 -21.80 9.94 -0.08
N SER A 46 -22.27 9.10 0.83
CA SER A 46 -22.43 9.49 2.24
C SER A 46 -21.96 8.39 3.19
N PHE A 47 -21.47 8.82 4.34
CA PHE A 47 -21.00 7.94 5.39
C PHE A 47 -21.44 8.44 6.76
N SER A 48 -21.41 7.52 7.73
CA SER A 48 -21.51 7.83 9.14
C SER A 48 -20.26 7.41 9.89
N ASN A 49 -19.95 8.14 10.95
CA ASN A 49 -18.93 7.78 11.91
C ASN A 49 -19.49 7.81 13.34
N GLN A 50 -19.07 6.85 14.15
CA GLN A 50 -19.28 6.80 15.59
C GLN A 50 -17.93 6.60 16.27
N LEU A 51 -17.62 7.41 17.27
CA LEU A 51 -16.38 7.34 18.03
C LEU A 51 -16.69 7.32 19.54
N ASN A 52 -16.49 6.14 20.13
CA ASN A 52 -16.86 5.81 21.50
C ASN A 52 -15.64 5.67 22.41
N THR A 53 -14.53 5.17 21.87
CA THR A 53 -13.30 4.90 22.63
C THR A 53 -12.07 5.32 21.84
N MET A 54 -11.04 5.76 22.56
CA MET A 54 -9.72 6.05 22.02
C MET A 54 -8.67 5.73 23.08
N TYR A 55 -7.42 5.59 22.67
CA TYR A 55 -6.31 5.23 23.54
C TYR A 55 -5.27 6.33 23.50
N TRP A 56 -4.50 6.47 24.57
CA TRP A 56 -3.36 7.36 24.59
C TRP A 56 -2.12 6.72 25.20
N TYR A 57 -0.96 7.23 24.80
CA TYR A 57 0.36 6.76 25.19
C TYR A 57 1.24 7.96 25.49
N ALA A 58 2.01 7.89 26.58
CA ALA A 58 3.08 8.85 26.82
C ALA A 58 4.29 8.52 25.95
N LEU A 59 4.93 9.54 25.39
CA LEU A 59 6.11 9.43 24.53
C LEU A 59 7.17 10.40 25.01
N SER A 60 8.39 9.93 25.24
CA SER A 60 9.55 10.79 25.51
C SER A 60 10.39 10.93 24.25
N THR A 61 10.66 12.16 23.85
CA THR A 61 11.47 12.50 22.67
C THR A 61 12.68 13.35 23.08
N SER A 62 13.62 13.56 22.15
CA SER A 62 14.74 14.49 22.38
C SER A 62 14.30 15.94 22.61
N GLN A 63 13.09 16.31 22.20
CA GLN A 63 12.52 17.66 22.36
C GLN A 63 11.53 17.77 23.53
N GLY A 64 11.40 16.70 24.33
CA GLY A 64 10.53 16.67 25.51
C GLY A 64 9.51 15.54 25.47
N ASP A 65 8.65 15.54 26.50
CA ASP A 65 7.58 14.57 26.66
C ASP A 65 6.32 15.04 25.93
N PHE A 66 5.69 14.11 25.24
CA PHE A 66 4.49 14.29 24.44
C PHE A 66 3.48 13.17 24.70
N THR A 67 2.28 13.35 24.19
CA THR A 67 1.21 12.36 24.21
C THR A 67 0.86 11.96 22.77
N GLU A 68 0.62 10.68 22.51
CA GLU A 68 -0.05 10.25 21.28
C GLU A 68 -1.43 9.71 21.61
N ILE A 69 -2.44 10.19 20.88
CA ILE A 69 -3.79 9.62 20.90
C ILE A 69 -3.94 8.75 19.68
N ALA A 70 -4.42 7.52 19.85
CA ALA A 70 -4.68 6.57 18.77
C ALA A 70 -6.11 6.02 18.83
N VAL A 71 -6.65 5.72 17.65
CA VAL A 71 -7.92 5.01 17.49
C VAL A 71 -7.66 3.79 16.59
N PRO A 72 -7.97 2.55 17.04
CA PRO A 72 -7.76 1.36 16.21
C PRO A 72 -8.43 1.49 14.83
N GLY A 73 -7.68 1.16 13.79
CA GLY A 73 -8.13 1.24 12.39
C GLY A 73 -8.07 2.65 11.77
N TYR A 74 -7.62 3.67 12.50
CA TYR A 74 -7.43 5.02 11.98
C TYR A 74 -5.94 5.22 11.65
N GLY A 75 -5.67 6.08 10.67
CA GLY A 75 -4.35 6.63 10.44
C GLY A 75 -4.13 7.89 11.28
N PHE A 76 -3.14 8.69 10.91
CA PHE A 76 -2.83 9.95 11.57
C PHE A 76 -2.75 11.11 10.58
N SER A 77 -2.94 12.33 11.09
CA SER A 77 -2.58 13.56 10.38
C SER A 77 -1.07 13.56 10.09
N ASN A 78 -0.68 14.12 8.95
CA ASN A 78 0.68 14.06 8.43
C ASN A 78 1.24 15.45 8.06
N ILE A 79 0.68 16.53 8.63
CA ILE A 79 1.20 17.89 8.47
C ILE A 79 2.44 18.04 9.36
N PRO A 80 3.66 18.12 8.81
CA PRO A 80 4.88 18.11 9.62
C PRO A 80 4.89 19.25 10.64
N GLY A 81 5.27 18.94 11.88
CA GLY A 81 5.36 19.91 12.97
C GLY A 81 4.04 20.25 13.65
N HIS A 82 2.88 19.91 13.08
CA HIS A 82 1.57 20.11 13.72
C HIS A 82 1.17 18.92 14.63
N PRO A 83 0.28 19.10 15.61
CA PRO A 83 -0.23 18.02 16.46
C PRO A 83 -0.76 16.80 15.70
N LYS A 84 -0.19 15.63 15.97
CA LYS A 84 -0.61 14.37 15.36
C LYS A 84 -1.92 13.91 15.97
N VAL A 85 -2.98 13.87 15.16
CA VAL A 85 -4.33 13.42 15.56
C VAL A 85 -4.77 12.22 14.73
N PRO A 86 -5.61 11.31 15.27
CA PRO A 86 -6.21 10.24 14.48
C PRO A 86 -7.09 10.74 13.34
N VAL A 87 -6.95 10.12 12.17
CA VAL A 87 -7.67 10.47 10.93
C VAL A 87 -8.14 9.19 10.24
N ILE A 88 -9.38 9.18 9.74
CA ILE A 88 -9.86 8.11 8.86
C ILE A 88 -9.44 8.46 7.44
N LYS A 89 -8.65 7.60 6.80
CA LYS A 89 -8.24 7.75 5.40
C LYS A 89 -8.82 6.62 4.56
N LYS A 90 -9.54 6.96 3.48
CA LYS A 90 -10.18 5.98 2.58
C LYS A 90 -10.05 6.43 1.13
N LEU A 91 -9.90 5.49 0.21
CA LEU A 91 -10.02 5.75 -1.22
C LEU A 91 -11.50 5.77 -1.62
N ILE A 92 -11.92 6.81 -2.34
CA ILE A 92 -13.24 6.92 -2.95
C ILE A 92 -13.13 7.09 -4.47
N GLU A 93 -14.10 6.54 -5.20
CA GLU A 93 -14.35 6.84 -6.60
C GLU A 93 -15.10 8.18 -6.71
N VAL A 94 -14.63 9.04 -7.61
CA VAL A 94 -15.23 10.33 -7.92
C VAL A 94 -15.58 10.36 -9.42
N PRO A 95 -16.83 10.68 -9.82
CA PRO A 95 -17.19 10.75 -11.23
C PRO A 95 -16.36 11.78 -12.02
N ILE A 96 -16.12 11.49 -13.30
CA ILE A 96 -15.35 12.34 -14.22
C ILE A 96 -15.95 13.76 -14.26
N GLY A 97 -15.08 14.76 -14.15
CA GLY A 97 -15.44 16.18 -14.28
C GLY A 97 -16.30 16.72 -13.13
N SER A 98 -16.46 15.96 -12.04
CA SER A 98 -17.20 16.43 -10.88
C SER A 98 -16.34 17.27 -9.94
N ILE A 99 -16.98 18.22 -9.26
CA ILE A 99 -16.42 18.95 -8.12
C ILE A 99 -17.09 18.40 -6.87
N THR A 100 -16.28 18.04 -5.87
CA THR A 100 -16.77 17.50 -4.61
C THR A 100 -17.25 18.62 -3.69
N GLU A 101 -18.46 18.47 -3.15
CA GLU A 101 -19.04 19.39 -2.17
C GLU A 101 -19.41 18.61 -0.91
N VAL A 102 -18.76 18.93 0.21
CA VAL A 102 -19.02 18.31 1.50
C VAL A 102 -20.18 19.02 2.21
N LYS A 103 -21.17 18.25 2.63
CA LYS A 103 -22.28 18.69 3.46
C LYS A 103 -22.36 17.86 4.73
N THR A 104 -22.26 18.53 5.87
CA THR A 104 -22.54 17.92 7.18
C THR A 104 -24.05 17.82 7.37
N LEU A 105 -24.58 16.60 7.48
CA LEU A 105 -26.02 16.37 7.72
C LEU A 105 -26.33 16.37 9.22
N GLN A 106 -25.48 15.71 10.00
CA GLN A 106 -25.54 15.67 11.45
C GLN A 106 -24.11 15.59 11.99
N VAL A 107 -23.83 16.32 13.07
CA VAL A 107 -22.57 16.20 13.80
C VAL A 107 -22.82 16.48 15.28
N GLU A 108 -22.21 15.66 16.13
CA GLU A 108 -22.21 15.81 17.58
C GLU A 108 -20.77 15.86 18.08
N TYR A 109 -20.51 16.81 18.96
CA TYR A 109 -19.18 17.04 19.52
C TYR A 109 -19.18 16.85 21.03
N LYS A 110 -18.04 16.39 21.55
CA LYS A 110 -17.71 16.42 22.96
C LYS A 110 -16.33 17.04 23.14
N GLU A 111 -16.26 18.11 23.93
CA GLU A 111 -14.99 18.69 24.33
C GLU A 111 -14.47 17.98 25.59
N ILE A 112 -13.19 17.63 25.57
CA ILE A 112 -12.54 16.81 26.58
C ILE A 112 -11.24 17.51 26.97
N PRO A 113 -11.19 18.18 28.13
CA PRO A 113 -9.93 18.59 28.73
C PRO A 113 -9.06 17.36 28.97
N LEU A 114 -7.86 17.33 28.38
CA LEU A 114 -7.01 16.13 28.43
C LEU A 114 -6.47 15.86 29.84
N GLU A 115 -6.29 16.92 30.64
CA GLU A 115 -5.85 16.83 32.04
C GLU A 115 -6.75 15.94 32.93
N GLN A 116 -8.04 15.82 32.61
CA GLN A 116 -8.96 14.95 33.37
C GLN A 116 -8.58 13.46 33.27
N TYR A 117 -7.81 13.08 32.25
CA TYR A 117 -7.26 11.73 32.05
C TYR A 117 -5.78 11.64 32.45
N GLY A 118 -5.24 12.64 33.15
CA GLY A 118 -3.83 12.70 33.54
C GLY A 118 -2.89 13.07 32.38
N ILE A 119 -3.43 13.53 31.25
CA ILE A 119 -2.66 13.91 30.07
C ILE A 119 -2.26 15.38 30.19
N THR A 120 -1.05 15.64 30.67
CA THR A 120 -0.51 16.99 30.89
C THR A 120 0.46 17.45 29.80
N HIS A 121 0.95 16.52 28.98
CA HIS A 121 1.86 16.82 27.88
C HIS A 121 1.09 17.00 26.56
N PRO A 122 1.53 17.93 25.69
CA PRO A 122 0.84 18.19 24.44
C PRO A 122 0.90 16.98 23.51
N LEU A 123 0.01 16.94 22.52
CA LEU A 123 0.07 15.89 21.50
C LEU A 123 1.39 15.95 20.73
N ILE A 124 1.97 14.80 20.38
CA ILE A 124 3.23 14.73 19.62
C ILE A 124 3.05 15.33 18.22
N PRO A 125 4.00 16.11 17.68
CA PRO A 125 3.91 16.59 16.31
C PRO A 125 4.05 15.46 15.29
N ALA A 126 3.29 15.52 14.21
CA ALA A 126 3.51 14.67 13.06
C ALA A 126 4.90 14.97 12.46
N GLN A 127 5.68 13.92 12.19
CA GLN A 127 7.01 14.02 11.62
C GLN A 127 6.95 13.78 10.10
N PRO A 128 7.85 14.38 9.31
CA PRO A 128 7.92 14.10 7.87
C PRO A 128 8.26 12.62 7.62
N PRO A 129 7.91 12.07 6.45
CA PRO A 129 8.36 10.74 6.07
C PRO A 129 9.91 10.71 6.03
N VAL A 130 10.48 9.62 6.53
CA VAL A 130 11.93 9.39 6.57
C VAL A 130 12.28 8.36 5.50
N SER A 131 13.30 8.63 4.68
CA SER A 131 13.80 7.63 3.74
C SER A 131 14.42 6.48 4.52
N LYS A 132 14.24 5.24 4.06
CA LYS A 132 14.94 4.07 4.63
C LYS A 132 16.48 4.18 4.51
N GLN A 133 16.98 5.11 3.71
CA GLN A 133 18.42 5.37 3.55
C GLN A 133 18.95 6.42 4.54
N ASP A 134 18.06 7.20 5.16
CA ASP A 134 18.47 8.23 6.12
C ASP A 134 18.74 7.56 7.48
N ASP A 135 19.73 8.07 8.21
CA ASP A 135 19.89 7.70 9.63
C ASP A 135 18.75 8.36 10.43
N PRO A 136 17.83 7.60 11.05
CA PRO A 136 16.71 8.16 11.80
C PRO A 136 17.14 9.08 12.93
N LEU A 137 18.33 8.85 13.51
CA LEU A 137 18.88 9.67 14.58
C LEU A 137 19.40 11.03 14.08
N SER A 138 19.67 11.14 12.78
CA SER A 138 20.13 12.38 12.14
C SER A 138 18.97 13.25 11.65
N VAL A 139 17.76 12.70 11.52
CA VAL A 139 16.58 13.44 11.07
C VAL A 139 16.14 14.43 12.16
N PRO A 140 16.11 15.74 11.87
CA PRO A 140 15.67 16.73 12.85
C PRO A 140 14.21 16.50 13.25
N PHE A 141 13.95 16.56 14.56
CA PHE A 141 12.59 16.58 15.07
C PHE A 141 11.90 17.89 14.68
N VAL A 142 10.77 17.81 14.00
CA VAL A 142 10.00 18.97 13.52
C VAL A 142 8.90 19.28 14.53
N TYR A 143 8.92 20.50 15.07
CA TYR A 143 7.92 21.03 16.00
C TYR A 143 7.62 22.49 15.65
N ASP A 144 6.35 22.81 15.40
CA ASP A 144 5.94 24.17 15.09
C ASP A 144 5.46 24.90 16.36
N ALA A 145 6.37 25.66 16.97
CA ALA A 145 6.06 26.37 18.21
C ALA A 145 4.94 27.41 18.06
N GLU A 146 4.77 28.00 16.87
CA GLU A 146 3.68 28.96 16.63
C GLU A 146 2.34 28.24 16.68
N VAL A 147 2.20 27.12 15.97
CA VAL A 147 0.97 26.30 15.96
C VAL A 147 0.60 25.84 17.36
N TYR A 148 1.57 25.39 18.15
CA TYR A 148 1.33 24.93 19.53
C TYR A 148 0.99 26.07 20.50
N SER A 149 1.26 27.32 20.15
CA SER A 149 0.89 28.48 20.97
C SER A 149 -0.53 28.99 20.73
N ARG A 150 -1.24 28.45 19.71
CA ARG A 150 -2.57 28.95 19.32
C ARG A 150 -3.66 28.49 20.26
N ASP A 151 -4.49 29.43 20.70
CA ASP A 151 -5.73 29.15 21.43
C ASP A 151 -6.92 29.01 20.46
N GLU A 152 -6.85 28.00 19.61
CA GLU A 152 -7.93 27.64 18.69
C GLU A 152 -7.95 26.13 18.44
N PHE A 153 -9.08 25.60 18.01
CA PHE A 153 -9.15 24.20 17.58
C PHE A 153 -8.56 24.06 16.18
N LEU A 154 -7.44 23.34 16.09
CA LEU A 154 -6.85 22.91 14.84
C LEU A 154 -7.72 21.81 14.19
N TYR A 155 -7.58 21.62 12.88
CA TYR A 155 -8.35 20.64 12.08
C TYR A 155 -9.86 20.94 12.05
N GLY A 156 -10.21 22.23 12.01
CA GLY A 156 -11.60 22.71 11.97
C GLY A 156 -12.41 22.19 10.77
N GLU A 157 -11.74 22.04 9.62
CA GLU A 157 -12.30 21.36 8.45
C GLU A 157 -12.21 19.84 8.66
N MET A 158 -13.35 19.19 8.86
CA MET A 158 -13.36 17.78 9.24
C MET A 158 -13.17 16.82 8.06
N VAL A 159 -13.37 17.27 6.83
CA VAL A 159 -13.38 16.39 5.66
C VAL A 159 -12.56 17.04 4.57
N HIS A 160 -11.51 16.35 4.14
CA HIS A 160 -10.72 16.73 2.98
C HIS A 160 -10.86 15.66 1.90
N ILE A 161 -10.94 16.09 0.65
CA ILE A 161 -10.96 15.21 -0.50
C ILE A 161 -9.89 15.70 -1.47
N GLU A 162 -8.88 14.85 -1.69
CA GLU A 162 -7.78 15.13 -2.60
C GLU A 162 -7.83 14.14 -3.76
N GLU A 163 -7.95 14.64 -4.99
CA GLU A 163 -7.89 13.80 -6.18
C GLU A 163 -6.51 13.14 -6.30
N ALA A 164 -6.49 11.82 -6.45
CA ALA A 164 -5.26 11.05 -6.60
C ALA A 164 -4.94 10.75 -8.06
N GLY A 165 -5.96 10.57 -8.92
CA GLY A 165 -5.81 10.35 -10.35
C GLY A 165 -6.71 9.25 -10.90
N MET A 166 -6.49 8.88 -12.16
CA MET A 166 -7.22 7.83 -12.85
C MET A 166 -6.50 6.49 -12.68
N LEU A 167 -7.19 5.49 -12.16
CA LEU A 167 -6.73 4.10 -12.23
C LEU A 167 -7.52 3.38 -13.31
N ARG A 168 -7.05 3.46 -14.56
CA ARG A 168 -7.69 2.85 -15.73
C ARG A 168 -9.13 3.33 -15.96
N SER A 169 -10.10 2.68 -15.32
CA SER A 169 -11.53 2.89 -15.50
C SER A 169 -12.15 3.89 -14.53
N ILE A 170 -11.50 4.16 -13.39
CA ILE A 170 -12.08 4.97 -12.31
C ILE A 170 -11.14 6.10 -11.88
N ASN A 171 -11.71 7.28 -11.60
CA ASN A 171 -11.00 8.38 -10.98
C ASN A 171 -11.10 8.23 -9.46
N ILE A 172 -9.95 8.17 -8.79
CA ILE A 172 -9.83 7.92 -7.35
C ILE A 172 -9.40 9.18 -6.61
N ALA A 173 -9.92 9.34 -5.39
CA ALA A 173 -9.56 10.42 -4.48
C ALA A 173 -9.35 9.88 -3.06
N ASN A 174 -8.46 10.54 -2.31
CA ASN A 174 -8.26 10.31 -0.89
C ASN A 174 -9.30 11.11 -0.10
N LEU A 175 -10.18 10.40 0.61
CA LEU A 175 -11.03 10.95 1.65
C LEU A 175 -10.29 10.92 2.97
N GLU A 176 -10.11 12.09 3.58
CA GLU A 176 -9.65 12.22 4.96
C GLU A 176 -10.79 12.77 5.83
N PHE A 177 -11.12 12.07 6.91
CA PHE A 177 -12.05 12.55 7.93
C PHE A 177 -11.31 12.72 9.26
N TYR A 178 -11.37 13.93 9.82
CA TYR A 178 -10.72 14.38 11.06
C TYR A 178 -11.74 14.41 12.20
N PRO A 179 -11.95 13.30 12.94
CA PRO A 179 -12.89 13.23 14.05
C PRO A 179 -12.34 13.88 15.34
N ILE A 180 -11.07 14.26 15.36
CA ILE A 180 -10.42 14.85 16.54
C ILE A 180 -9.80 16.19 16.14
N GLN A 181 -10.27 17.23 16.81
CA GLN A 181 -9.72 18.58 16.75
C GLN A 181 -8.98 18.85 18.06
N TYR A 182 -7.88 19.60 18.01
CA TYR A 182 -7.04 19.84 19.19
C TYR A 182 -6.76 21.33 19.35
N ASN A 183 -6.97 21.85 20.56
CA ASN A 183 -6.53 23.16 20.98
C ASN A 183 -5.25 23.00 21.83
N PRO A 184 -4.07 23.35 21.28
CA PRO A 184 -2.81 23.11 21.96
C PRO A 184 -2.57 24.05 23.16
N ALA A 185 -3.00 25.31 23.10
CA ALA A 185 -2.79 26.25 24.21
C ALA A 185 -3.61 25.89 25.46
N LYS A 186 -4.79 25.28 25.28
CA LYS A 186 -5.67 24.85 26.38
C LYS A 186 -5.55 23.38 26.74
N ASN A 187 -4.84 22.58 25.94
CA ASN A 187 -4.75 21.12 26.09
C ASN A 187 -6.15 20.45 26.13
N ILE A 188 -7.03 20.86 25.20
CA ILE A 188 -8.40 20.34 25.05
C ILE A 188 -8.55 19.72 23.66
N ILE A 189 -9.17 18.55 23.59
CA ILE A 189 -9.65 18.00 22.30
C ILE A 189 -11.15 18.22 22.15
N ARG A 190 -11.60 18.45 20.92
CA ARG A 190 -12.99 18.34 20.52
C ARG A 190 -13.14 17.10 19.66
N VAL A 191 -13.93 16.16 20.15
CA VAL A 191 -14.15 14.87 19.50
C VAL A 191 -15.51 14.85 18.84
N VAL A 192 -15.53 14.49 17.56
CA VAL A 192 -16.74 14.19 16.81
C VAL A 192 -17.22 12.81 17.24
N THR A 193 -18.25 12.75 18.09
CA THR A 193 -18.74 11.48 18.66
C THR A 193 -19.65 10.74 17.69
N SER A 194 -20.41 11.51 16.91
CA SER A 194 -21.32 11.02 15.88
C SER A 194 -21.32 11.99 14.71
N ALA A 195 -21.18 11.49 13.50
CA ALA A 195 -21.31 12.29 12.28
C ALA A 195 -22.06 11.54 11.19
N GLN A 196 -22.83 12.29 10.39
CA GLN A 196 -23.33 11.88 9.09
C GLN A 196 -22.93 12.95 8.08
N ILE A 197 -22.12 12.55 7.11
CA ILE A 197 -21.53 13.42 6.09
C ILE A 197 -21.99 12.95 4.72
N GLN A 198 -22.37 13.91 3.86
CA GLN A 198 -22.62 13.68 2.45
C GLN A 198 -21.61 14.45 1.60
N ILE A 199 -21.06 13.77 0.61
CA ILE A 199 -20.20 14.31 -0.44
C ILE A 199 -21.02 14.29 -1.73
N SER A 200 -21.25 15.46 -2.33
CA SER A 200 -22.00 15.58 -3.59
C SER A 200 -21.04 15.79 -4.75
N PHE A 201 -21.31 15.14 -5.88
CA PHE A 201 -20.50 15.23 -7.11
C PHE A 201 -21.13 16.22 -8.09
N LYS A 202 -20.83 17.51 -7.95
CA LYS A 202 -21.42 18.57 -8.77
C LYS A 202 -20.80 18.59 -10.17
N GLY A 203 -21.62 18.68 -11.21
CA GLY A 203 -21.12 18.71 -12.59
C GLY A 203 -20.63 17.36 -13.12
N ALA A 204 -20.90 16.26 -12.41
CA ALA A 204 -20.49 14.92 -12.78
C ALA A 204 -20.90 14.54 -14.21
N GLN A 205 -19.93 14.10 -15.00
CA GLN A 205 -20.14 13.57 -16.35
C GLN A 205 -20.43 12.06 -16.26
N ILE A 206 -21.59 11.73 -15.71
CA ILE A 206 -21.99 10.35 -15.35
C ILE A 206 -21.88 9.41 -16.55
N LYS A 207 -22.43 9.83 -17.71
CA LYS A 207 -22.37 9.01 -18.94
C LYS A 207 -20.93 8.68 -19.33
N GLN A 208 -20.03 9.66 -19.28
CA GLN A 208 -18.62 9.43 -19.64
C GLN A 208 -17.92 8.49 -18.64
N SER A 209 -18.24 8.60 -17.36
CA SER A 209 -17.70 7.70 -16.33
C SER A 209 -18.13 6.25 -16.60
N ILE A 210 -19.41 6.04 -16.93
CA ILE A 210 -19.95 4.70 -17.28
C ILE A 210 -19.36 4.21 -18.61
N ASP A 211 -19.30 5.04 -19.64
CA ASP A 211 -18.74 4.69 -20.95
C ASP A 211 -17.26 4.31 -20.82
N LEU A 212 -16.48 5.00 -19.99
CA LEU A 212 -15.08 4.68 -19.74
C LEU A 212 -14.93 3.32 -19.06
N LYS A 213 -15.71 3.05 -18.00
CA LYS A 213 -15.76 1.74 -17.35
C LYS A 213 -16.07 0.62 -18.35
N LYS A 214 -17.06 0.83 -19.22
CA LYS A 214 -17.42 -0.15 -20.26
C LYS A 214 -16.30 -0.35 -21.28
N LYS A 215 -15.74 0.75 -21.80
CA LYS A 215 -14.67 0.73 -22.80
C LYS A 215 -13.41 0.02 -22.29
N THR A 216 -13.06 0.23 -21.02
CA THR A 216 -11.80 -0.23 -20.43
C THR A 216 -11.97 -1.42 -19.49
N TYR A 217 -13.17 -2.00 -19.41
CA TYR A 217 -13.48 -3.07 -18.47
C TYR A 217 -12.43 -4.19 -18.47
N SER A 218 -12.06 -4.64 -17.28
CA SER A 218 -11.21 -5.80 -17.08
C SER A 218 -11.54 -6.47 -15.74
N PRO A 219 -11.90 -7.77 -15.73
CA PRO A 219 -12.19 -8.47 -14.49
C PRO A 219 -11.00 -8.50 -13.51
N TYR A 220 -9.77 -8.33 -14.03
CA TYR A 220 -8.55 -8.31 -13.21
C TYR A 220 -8.41 -7.04 -12.36
N PHE A 221 -9.07 -5.95 -12.74
CA PHE A 221 -9.03 -4.70 -11.97
C PHE A 221 -10.13 -4.63 -10.89
N GLU A 222 -11.18 -5.45 -10.99
CA GLU A 222 -12.29 -5.46 -10.03
C GLU A 222 -11.83 -5.76 -8.59
N THR A 223 -10.81 -6.61 -8.41
CA THR A 223 -10.25 -6.88 -7.08
C THR A 223 -9.63 -5.60 -6.48
N THR A 224 -8.92 -4.81 -7.28
CA THR A 224 -8.35 -3.54 -6.82
C THR A 224 -9.44 -2.51 -6.58
N TYR A 225 -10.42 -2.41 -7.48
CA TYR A 225 -11.53 -1.47 -7.34
C TYR A 225 -12.42 -1.77 -6.14
N SER A 226 -12.58 -3.04 -5.74
CA SER A 226 -13.32 -3.41 -4.54
C SER A 226 -12.76 -2.85 -3.23
N GLN A 227 -11.49 -2.40 -3.23
CA GLN A 227 -10.87 -1.73 -2.08
C GLN A 227 -11.26 -0.24 -1.96
N VAL A 228 -11.85 0.33 -3.00
CA VAL A 228 -12.38 1.70 -3.00
C VAL A 228 -13.78 1.67 -2.39
N ILE A 229 -13.98 2.38 -1.27
CA ILE A 229 -15.10 2.09 -0.35
C ILE A 229 -16.50 2.36 -0.91
N ASN A 230 -16.60 3.14 -1.98
CA ASN A 230 -17.84 3.52 -2.63
C ASN A 230 -17.91 3.03 -4.09
N TYR A 231 -16.96 2.19 -4.53
CA TYR A 231 -16.93 1.67 -5.90
C TYR A 231 -18.25 1.01 -6.27
N GLN A 232 -18.75 1.36 -7.44
CA GLN A 232 -19.93 0.74 -8.03
C GLN A 232 -19.51 -0.07 -9.27
N PRO A 233 -19.60 -1.41 -9.23
CA PRO A 233 -19.36 -2.21 -10.41
C PRO A 233 -20.43 -1.92 -11.47
N LEU A 234 -20.09 -2.15 -12.74
CA LEU A 234 -21.09 -2.14 -13.80
C LEU A 234 -22.11 -3.26 -13.57
N ALA A 235 -23.37 -3.03 -13.96
CA ALA A 235 -24.39 -4.06 -13.86
C ALA A 235 -24.02 -5.26 -14.76
N THR A 236 -24.22 -6.48 -14.26
CA THR A 236 -23.77 -7.72 -14.91
C THR A 236 -24.33 -7.92 -16.32
N ASP A 237 -25.54 -7.45 -16.58
CA ASP A 237 -26.18 -7.57 -17.90
C ASP A 237 -25.52 -6.65 -18.94
N GLU A 238 -24.79 -5.61 -18.50
CA GLU A 238 -24.00 -4.71 -19.34
C GLU A 238 -22.55 -5.21 -19.53
N LEU A 239 -22.14 -6.22 -18.76
CA LEU A 239 -20.79 -6.77 -18.68
C LEU A 239 -20.61 -8.08 -19.43
N ILE A 240 -21.60 -8.54 -20.20
CA ILE A 240 -21.40 -9.64 -21.15
C ILE A 240 -20.43 -9.15 -22.23
N THR A 241 -19.15 -9.14 -21.89
CA THR A 241 -18.06 -8.83 -22.80
C THR A 241 -17.71 -10.13 -23.49
N ASP A 242 -18.20 -10.30 -24.71
CA ASP A 242 -17.84 -11.40 -25.62
C ASP A 242 -16.33 -11.40 -26.00
N CYS A 243 -15.54 -10.49 -25.44
CA CYS A 243 -14.15 -10.26 -25.78
C CYS A 243 -13.22 -10.69 -24.63
N PRO A 244 -12.33 -11.67 -24.84
CA PRO A 244 -11.36 -12.09 -23.84
C PRO A 244 -10.36 -10.98 -23.50
N VAL A 245 -9.70 -11.11 -22.34
CA VAL A 245 -8.76 -10.10 -21.85
C VAL A 245 -7.51 -10.05 -22.74
N THR A 246 -7.17 -8.85 -23.20
CA THR A 246 -5.96 -8.60 -24.02
C THR A 246 -4.70 -8.59 -23.15
N TYR A 247 -3.71 -9.41 -23.55
CA TYR A 247 -2.38 -9.51 -22.95
C TYR A 247 -1.33 -9.17 -24.01
N VAL A 248 -0.53 -8.13 -23.79
CA VAL A 248 0.49 -7.68 -24.76
C VAL A 248 1.87 -8.13 -24.31
N ILE A 249 2.65 -8.71 -25.23
CA ILE A 249 4.05 -9.08 -25.01
C ILE A 249 4.91 -8.29 -25.99
N ILE A 250 5.85 -7.50 -25.48
CA ILE A 250 6.89 -6.84 -26.29
C ILE A 250 8.22 -7.51 -25.99
N SER A 251 8.92 -7.98 -27.01
CA SER A 251 10.13 -8.80 -26.85
C SER A 251 11.25 -8.39 -27.81
N ASP A 252 12.50 -8.63 -27.42
CA ASP A 252 13.57 -8.75 -28.42
C ASP A 252 13.32 -9.97 -29.33
N PRO A 253 13.58 -9.88 -30.65
CA PRO A 253 13.42 -10.99 -31.58
C PRO A 253 14.18 -12.26 -31.19
N MET A 254 15.30 -12.16 -30.47
CA MET A 254 16.09 -13.33 -30.06
C MET A 254 15.30 -14.30 -29.17
N PHE A 255 14.26 -13.82 -28.50
CA PHE A 255 13.42 -14.59 -27.58
C PHE A 255 12.14 -15.12 -28.21
N GLN A 256 11.83 -14.74 -29.45
CA GLN A 256 10.56 -15.06 -30.12
C GLN A 256 10.22 -16.55 -30.10
N GLN A 257 11.20 -17.41 -30.38
CA GLN A 257 10.97 -18.86 -30.41
C GLN A 257 10.77 -19.43 -29.00
N ALA A 258 11.58 -19.00 -28.03
CA ALA A 258 11.49 -19.49 -26.65
C ALA A 258 10.17 -19.09 -25.96
N LEU A 259 9.57 -17.98 -26.38
CA LEU A 259 8.29 -17.51 -25.83
C LEU A 259 7.06 -18.29 -26.29
N GLN A 260 7.15 -19.13 -27.34
CA GLN A 260 5.96 -19.77 -27.92
C GLN A 260 5.15 -20.60 -26.88
N PRO A 261 5.77 -21.47 -26.04
CA PRO A 261 5.02 -22.22 -25.04
C PRO A 261 4.28 -21.33 -24.03
N PHE A 262 4.87 -20.18 -23.66
CA PHE A 262 4.23 -19.20 -22.78
C PHE A 262 3.04 -18.50 -23.46
N ILE A 263 3.20 -18.09 -24.72
CA ILE A 263 2.14 -17.47 -25.53
C ILE A 263 0.97 -18.42 -25.70
N GLU A 264 1.24 -19.67 -26.06
CA GLU A 264 0.23 -20.73 -26.21
C GLU A 264 -0.51 -20.96 -24.91
N TRP A 265 0.20 -21.08 -23.79
CA TRP A 265 -0.41 -21.24 -22.47
C TRP A 265 -1.31 -20.05 -22.08
N LYS A 266 -0.87 -18.80 -22.30
CA LYS A 266 -1.73 -17.63 -22.04
C LYS A 266 -2.96 -17.64 -22.94
N THR A 267 -2.81 -18.03 -24.19
CA THR A 267 -3.95 -18.18 -25.12
C THR A 267 -4.93 -19.25 -24.62
N GLN A 268 -4.43 -20.40 -24.14
CA GLN A 268 -5.25 -21.47 -23.56
C GLN A 268 -5.98 -21.04 -22.29
N LYS A 269 -5.38 -20.17 -21.46
CA LYS A 269 -6.05 -19.55 -20.30
C LYS A 269 -7.14 -18.53 -20.67
N GLY A 270 -7.35 -18.28 -21.96
CA GLY A 270 -8.37 -17.38 -22.46
C GLY A 270 -7.91 -15.94 -22.64
N PHE A 271 -6.60 -15.67 -22.67
CA PHE A 271 -6.11 -14.33 -23.06
C PHE A 271 -6.08 -14.19 -24.58
N GLN A 272 -6.44 -13.01 -25.08
CA GLN A 272 -6.07 -12.61 -26.43
C GLN A 272 -4.66 -12.02 -26.40
N VAL A 273 -3.69 -12.79 -26.89
CA VAL A 273 -2.27 -12.40 -26.84
C VAL A 273 -1.87 -11.61 -28.08
N ILE A 274 -1.35 -10.39 -27.88
CA ILE A 274 -0.70 -9.61 -28.94
C ILE A 274 0.81 -9.68 -28.69
N THR A 275 1.57 -10.21 -29.65
CA THR A 275 3.04 -10.22 -29.59
C THR A 275 3.64 -9.17 -30.50
N GLY A 276 4.58 -8.40 -29.99
CA GLY A 276 5.37 -7.41 -30.71
C GLY A 276 6.86 -7.62 -30.51
N TYR A 277 7.65 -7.41 -31.56
CA TYR A 277 9.11 -7.55 -31.51
C TYR A 277 9.81 -6.26 -31.90
N THR A 278 10.95 -5.95 -31.27
CA THR A 278 11.63 -4.65 -31.43
C THR A 278 12.22 -4.41 -32.82
N ASN A 279 12.36 -5.45 -33.66
CA ASN A 279 12.72 -5.32 -35.07
C ASN A 279 11.54 -4.92 -35.98
N ASN A 280 10.30 -4.90 -35.47
CA ASN A 280 9.15 -4.40 -36.21
C ASN A 280 9.20 -2.86 -36.23
N PRO A 281 9.28 -2.22 -37.41
CA PRO A 281 9.40 -0.77 -37.51
C PRO A 281 8.19 0.00 -36.93
N ASN A 282 7.02 -0.64 -36.81
CA ASN A 282 5.83 -0.02 -36.18
C ASN A 282 5.93 0.03 -34.64
N ILE A 283 6.83 -0.74 -34.04
CA ILE A 283 7.08 -0.80 -32.60
C ILE A 283 8.38 -0.07 -32.27
N GLY A 284 9.43 -0.37 -33.05
CA GLY A 284 10.79 0.12 -32.83
C GLY A 284 11.43 -0.44 -31.56
N ASN A 285 12.58 0.13 -31.21
CA ASN A 285 13.45 -0.31 -30.13
C ASN A 285 13.81 0.84 -29.17
N THR A 286 13.00 1.89 -29.13
CA THR A 286 13.20 3.05 -28.24
C THR A 286 12.10 3.12 -27.19
N THR A 287 12.37 3.77 -26.05
CA THR A 287 11.34 3.99 -25.02
C THR A 287 10.10 4.68 -25.58
N THR A 288 10.30 5.75 -26.36
CA THR A 288 9.23 6.51 -26.99
C THR A 288 8.44 5.69 -28.02
N SER A 289 9.11 4.95 -28.90
CA SER A 289 8.42 4.19 -29.95
C SER A 289 7.57 3.06 -29.35
N ILE A 290 8.11 2.34 -28.37
CA ILE A 290 7.40 1.26 -27.68
C ILE A 290 6.24 1.84 -26.84
N LYS A 291 6.44 2.93 -26.09
CA LYS A 291 5.37 3.59 -25.34
C LYS A 291 4.22 4.03 -26.25
N ASN A 292 4.55 4.65 -27.39
CA ASN A 292 3.53 5.11 -28.34
C ASN A 292 2.74 3.94 -28.93
N TYR A 293 3.40 2.82 -29.24
CA TYR A 293 2.74 1.60 -29.69
C TYR A 293 1.76 1.06 -28.64
N LEU A 294 2.20 0.93 -27.38
CA LEU A 294 1.39 0.42 -26.27
C LEU A 294 0.21 1.35 -25.94
N ALA A 295 0.45 2.66 -25.89
CA ALA A 295 -0.59 3.67 -25.69
C ALA A 295 -1.63 3.64 -26.83
N ASN A 296 -1.21 3.39 -28.07
CA ASN A 296 -2.15 3.24 -29.18
C ASN A 296 -2.99 1.96 -29.06
N LEU A 297 -2.40 0.83 -28.67
CA LEU A 297 -3.17 -0.39 -28.39
C LEU A 297 -4.20 -0.19 -27.27
N TYR A 298 -3.85 0.59 -26.23
CA TYR A 298 -4.78 0.90 -25.14
C TYR A 298 -5.92 1.81 -25.58
N ASN A 299 -5.61 2.90 -26.29
CA ASN A 299 -6.61 3.89 -26.67
C ASN A 299 -7.49 3.44 -27.85
N ASN A 300 -6.90 2.68 -28.77
CA ASN A 300 -7.46 2.23 -30.05
C ASN A 300 -7.16 0.72 -30.26
N PRO A 301 -7.73 -0.17 -29.42
CA PRO A 301 -7.49 -1.60 -29.58
C PRO A 301 -8.00 -2.08 -30.95
N PRO A 302 -7.31 -3.03 -31.60
CA PRO A 302 -7.77 -3.60 -32.86
C PRO A 302 -9.18 -4.20 -32.72
N THR A 303 -9.93 -4.28 -33.82
CA THR A 303 -11.26 -4.89 -33.82
C THR A 303 -11.21 -6.30 -33.21
N GLY A 304 -12.08 -6.53 -32.21
CA GLY A 304 -12.15 -7.80 -31.50
C GLY A 304 -11.17 -7.94 -30.33
N TYR A 305 -10.46 -6.87 -29.94
CA TYR A 305 -9.61 -6.80 -28.76
C TYR A 305 -10.13 -5.74 -27.77
N MET A 306 -9.91 -5.98 -26.47
CA MET A 306 -10.10 -4.97 -25.42
C MET A 306 -8.82 -4.15 -25.21
N PRO A 307 -8.89 -2.96 -24.59
CA PRO A 307 -7.69 -2.27 -24.10
C PRO A 307 -6.85 -3.23 -23.22
N PRO A 308 -5.52 -3.33 -23.44
CA PRO A 308 -4.66 -4.27 -22.72
C PRO A 308 -4.84 -4.18 -21.21
N SER A 309 -4.99 -5.32 -20.56
CA SER A 309 -4.96 -5.41 -19.09
C SER A 309 -3.57 -5.74 -18.56
N PHE A 310 -2.76 -6.38 -19.41
CA PHE A 310 -1.40 -6.81 -19.08
C PHE A 310 -0.41 -6.43 -20.18
N ILE A 311 0.78 -5.99 -19.76
CA ILE A 311 1.97 -5.83 -20.60
C ILE A 311 3.09 -6.67 -19.99
N LEU A 312 3.74 -7.49 -20.80
CA LEU A 312 4.99 -8.17 -20.46
C LEU A 312 6.10 -7.70 -21.38
N LEU A 313 7.15 -7.14 -20.80
CA LEU A 313 8.38 -6.81 -21.50
C LEU A 313 9.34 -8.01 -21.39
N VAL A 314 9.94 -8.45 -22.50
CA VAL A 314 10.86 -9.59 -22.53
C VAL A 314 12.21 -9.17 -23.09
N GLY A 315 13.18 -9.03 -22.19
CA GLY A 315 14.53 -8.54 -22.44
C GLY A 315 15.02 -7.65 -21.31
N ASP A 316 16.33 -7.60 -21.10
CA ASP A 316 16.96 -6.62 -20.21
C ASP A 316 16.93 -5.21 -20.81
N VAL A 317 17.44 -4.19 -20.11
CA VAL A 317 17.46 -2.79 -20.54
C VAL A 317 18.16 -2.61 -21.89
N ALA A 318 19.15 -3.44 -22.21
CA ALA A 318 19.84 -3.40 -23.51
C ALA A 318 18.96 -3.88 -24.68
N GLN A 319 18.00 -4.78 -24.41
CA GLN A 319 17.10 -5.36 -25.40
C GLN A 319 15.78 -4.59 -25.52
N ILE A 320 15.22 -4.20 -24.36
CA ILE A 320 14.04 -3.34 -24.26
C ILE A 320 14.38 -2.22 -23.27
N PRO A 321 14.58 -0.99 -23.75
CA PRO A 321 15.01 0.10 -22.89
C PRO A 321 13.98 0.40 -21.80
N ALA A 322 14.40 1.13 -20.77
CA ALA A 322 13.55 1.57 -19.67
C ALA A 322 13.68 3.09 -19.50
N PHE A 323 12.70 3.70 -18.84
CA PHE A 323 12.73 5.14 -18.56
C PHE A 323 13.59 5.42 -17.33
N ASN A 324 14.17 6.62 -17.25
CA ASN A 324 14.79 7.08 -16.01
C ASN A 324 13.69 7.38 -14.98
N GLY A 325 13.89 6.90 -13.75
CA GLY A 325 13.12 7.31 -12.60
C GLY A 325 13.47 8.73 -12.17
N THR A 326 12.64 9.31 -11.30
CA THR A 326 12.81 10.70 -10.82
C THR A 326 14.09 10.91 -10.02
N ALA A 327 14.61 9.87 -9.37
CA ALA A 327 15.88 9.89 -8.66
C ALA A 327 17.12 9.83 -9.59
N GLY A 328 16.94 9.70 -10.91
CA GLY A 328 18.00 9.75 -11.93
C GLY A 328 18.91 8.51 -12.03
N ASN A 329 19.11 7.77 -10.94
CA ASN A 329 20.01 6.61 -10.88
C ASN A 329 19.30 5.25 -10.98
N HIS A 330 17.97 5.25 -11.06
CA HIS A 330 17.15 4.05 -11.16
C HIS A 330 16.27 4.13 -12.40
N VAL A 331 16.01 2.98 -13.02
CA VAL A 331 15.12 2.88 -14.18
C VAL A 331 13.70 2.45 -13.77
N THR A 332 12.72 2.69 -14.64
CA THR A 332 11.32 2.31 -14.42
C THR A 332 10.62 1.94 -15.73
N ASP A 333 9.74 0.95 -15.64
CA ASP A 333 8.82 0.55 -16.72
C ASP A 333 7.43 1.23 -16.60
N LEU A 334 7.16 1.98 -15.52
CA LEU A 334 5.85 2.60 -15.26
C LEU A 334 5.32 3.37 -16.47
N ARG A 335 6.19 4.09 -17.19
CA ARG A 335 5.77 4.94 -18.32
C ARG A 335 5.31 4.15 -19.54
N TYR A 336 5.55 2.83 -19.60
CA TYR A 336 4.95 1.97 -20.62
C TYR A 336 3.49 1.64 -20.35
N ALA A 337 3.02 1.81 -19.11
CA ALA A 337 1.66 1.45 -18.69
C ALA A 337 0.83 2.64 -18.19
N GLU A 338 1.44 3.82 -18.06
CA GLU A 338 0.84 5.05 -17.57
C GLU A 338 0.67 6.07 -18.72
N TYR A 339 -0.57 6.53 -18.92
CA TYR A 339 -1.01 7.31 -20.07
C TYR A 339 -1.78 8.60 -19.71
N THR A 340 -1.97 8.90 -18.43
CA THR A 340 -2.83 9.99 -17.93
C THR A 340 -2.05 11.15 -17.29
N GLY A 341 -0.79 10.92 -16.91
CA GLY A 341 0.12 11.86 -16.29
C GLY A 341 0.12 11.85 -14.76
N ASP A 342 -0.63 10.94 -14.11
CA ASP A 342 -0.86 10.92 -12.65
C ASP A 342 0.00 9.89 -11.88
N ASN A 343 0.83 9.11 -12.59
CA ASN A 343 1.65 8.02 -12.04
C ASN A 343 0.89 6.77 -11.59
N LEU A 344 -0.38 6.62 -11.95
CA LEU A 344 -1.15 5.39 -11.79
C LEU A 344 -1.12 4.62 -13.13
N PRO A 345 -0.78 3.32 -13.14
CA PRO A 345 -0.75 2.56 -14.38
C PRO A 345 -2.17 2.15 -14.82
N GLU A 346 -2.51 2.44 -16.08
CA GLU A 346 -3.74 1.97 -16.74
C GLU A 346 -3.72 0.44 -16.99
N VAL A 347 -2.52 -0.16 -16.97
CA VAL A 347 -2.27 -1.55 -17.37
C VAL A 347 -1.33 -2.21 -16.35
N TYR A 348 -1.62 -3.43 -15.92
CA TYR A 348 -0.64 -4.18 -15.11
C TYR A 348 0.57 -4.54 -15.98
N TYR A 349 1.78 -4.37 -15.45
CA TYR A 349 2.99 -4.60 -16.22
C TYR A 349 4.02 -5.41 -15.44
N GLY A 350 4.83 -6.16 -16.19
CA GLY A 350 5.96 -6.91 -15.67
C GLY A 350 7.05 -7.07 -16.72
N ARG A 351 8.21 -7.58 -16.30
CA ARG A 351 9.35 -7.82 -17.18
C ARG A 351 9.98 -9.19 -16.92
N PHE A 352 10.17 -9.98 -17.96
CA PHE A 352 11.15 -11.06 -17.98
C PHE A 352 12.48 -10.46 -18.44
N SER A 353 13.34 -10.12 -17.48
CA SER A 353 14.62 -9.46 -17.77
C SER A 353 15.67 -10.52 -18.11
N ALA A 354 16.23 -10.45 -19.32
CA ALA A 354 17.22 -11.41 -19.79
C ALA A 354 18.07 -10.80 -20.92
N ASN A 355 19.37 -11.03 -20.86
CA ASN A 355 20.33 -10.64 -21.89
C ASN A 355 20.45 -11.70 -23.00
N ASN A 356 20.05 -12.93 -22.72
CA ASN A 356 20.17 -14.09 -23.61
C ASN A 356 19.24 -15.23 -23.18
N LEU A 357 19.17 -16.29 -24.00
CA LEU A 357 18.25 -17.41 -23.78
C LEU A 357 18.51 -18.19 -22.48
N ASN A 358 19.77 -18.27 -22.01
CA ASN A 358 20.08 -18.98 -20.76
C ASN A 358 19.49 -18.28 -19.53
N GLU A 359 19.26 -16.97 -19.61
CA GLU A 359 18.61 -16.17 -18.56
C GLU A 359 17.08 -16.19 -18.70
N LEU A 360 16.55 -16.22 -19.93
CA LEU A 360 15.11 -16.21 -20.16
C LEU A 360 14.45 -17.57 -19.90
N GLN A 361 15.05 -18.66 -20.38
CA GLN A 361 14.41 -19.98 -20.35
C GLN A 361 14.00 -20.40 -18.93
N PRO A 362 14.82 -20.23 -17.88
CA PRO A 362 14.41 -20.56 -16.52
C PRO A 362 13.24 -19.71 -15.99
N GLN A 363 13.06 -18.48 -16.48
CA GLN A 363 11.91 -17.64 -16.10
C GLN A 363 10.61 -18.18 -16.72
N ILE A 364 10.66 -18.58 -17.99
CA ILE A 364 9.53 -19.21 -18.69
C ILE A 364 9.17 -20.53 -18.04
N ASP A 365 10.15 -21.41 -17.81
CA ASP A 365 9.92 -22.76 -17.28
C ASP A 365 9.30 -22.72 -15.88
N LYS A 366 9.84 -21.87 -14.98
CA LYS A 366 9.26 -21.69 -13.64
C LYS A 366 7.83 -21.14 -13.69
N THR A 367 7.57 -20.17 -14.59
CA THR A 367 6.24 -19.58 -14.74
C THR A 367 5.24 -20.61 -15.26
N LEU A 368 5.60 -21.37 -16.29
CA LEU A 368 4.76 -22.43 -16.82
C LEU A 368 4.53 -23.55 -15.81
N GLN A 369 5.57 -24.00 -15.12
CA GLN A 369 5.44 -25.03 -14.08
C GLN A 369 4.48 -24.61 -12.97
N TYR A 370 4.59 -23.36 -12.51
CA TYR A 370 3.71 -22.83 -11.48
C TYR A 370 2.26 -22.69 -11.97
N GLU A 371 2.06 -22.06 -13.13
CA GLU A 371 0.71 -21.80 -13.63
C GLU A 371 -0.02 -23.05 -14.13
N GLN A 372 0.70 -24.03 -14.66
CA GLN A 372 0.16 -25.31 -15.11
C GLN A 372 0.05 -26.34 -13.98
N TYR A 373 0.52 -26.00 -12.77
CA TYR A 373 0.49 -26.88 -11.61
C TYR A 373 1.23 -28.22 -11.85
N THR A 374 2.38 -28.17 -12.53
CA THR A 374 3.14 -29.36 -12.93
C THR A 374 4.38 -29.65 -12.07
N PHE A 375 4.53 -28.92 -10.96
CA PHE A 375 5.53 -29.24 -9.95
C PHE A 375 5.22 -30.58 -9.26
N PRO A 376 6.25 -31.31 -8.78
CA PRO A 376 6.07 -32.65 -8.22
C PRO A 376 5.38 -32.67 -6.84
N SER A 377 5.29 -31.52 -6.17
CA SER A 377 4.63 -31.37 -4.87
C SER A 377 4.11 -29.95 -4.71
N GLU A 378 2.91 -29.82 -4.15
CA GLU A 378 2.25 -28.54 -3.83
C GLU A 378 2.56 -28.01 -2.43
N ASN A 379 3.27 -28.78 -1.60
CA ASN A 379 3.48 -28.46 -0.18
C ASN A 379 4.11 -27.08 0.01
N PHE A 380 5.01 -26.68 -0.89
CA PHE A 380 5.67 -25.37 -0.82
C PHE A 380 4.67 -24.20 -0.88
N LEU A 381 3.49 -24.36 -1.50
CA LEU A 381 2.48 -23.31 -1.61
C LEU A 381 1.93 -22.87 -0.24
N GLY A 382 1.93 -23.76 0.74
CA GLY A 382 1.52 -23.49 2.13
C GLY A 382 2.64 -22.94 3.01
N GLU A 383 3.84 -22.70 2.47
CA GLU A 383 5.01 -22.25 3.22
C GLU A 383 5.38 -20.81 2.82
N ALA A 384 5.69 -19.98 3.80
CA ALA A 384 6.15 -18.60 3.59
C ALA A 384 7.39 -18.28 4.42
N VAL A 385 8.27 -17.42 3.88
CA VAL A 385 9.40 -16.83 4.61
C VAL A 385 9.16 -15.33 4.78
N MET A 386 9.12 -14.86 6.02
CA MET A 386 8.79 -13.47 6.36
C MET A 386 9.93 -12.87 7.21
N VAL A 387 10.71 -11.95 6.64
CA VAL A 387 11.99 -11.50 7.21
C VAL A 387 12.01 -10.00 7.45
N ALA A 388 12.21 -9.60 8.70
CA ALA A 388 12.69 -8.28 9.06
C ALA A 388 14.23 -8.34 9.08
N GLY A 389 14.88 -7.63 8.16
CA GLY A 389 16.34 -7.56 8.14
C GLY A 389 16.87 -6.66 9.25
N GLU A 390 18.15 -6.82 9.58
CA GLU A 390 18.80 -6.08 10.66
C GLU A 390 18.94 -4.59 10.32
N ASP A 391 18.30 -3.76 11.12
CA ASP A 391 18.52 -2.31 11.15
C ASP A 391 18.04 -1.81 12.53
N ALA A 392 18.99 -1.47 13.40
CA ALA A 392 18.67 -1.03 14.75
C ALA A 392 17.82 0.26 14.79
N GLY A 393 17.98 1.16 13.80
CA GLY A 393 17.24 2.40 13.69
C GLY A 393 15.83 2.24 13.11
N HIS A 394 15.59 1.18 12.32
CA HIS A 394 14.32 0.94 11.62
C HIS A 394 13.57 -0.32 12.06
N MET A 395 14.06 -1.02 13.10
CA MET A 395 13.50 -2.28 13.60
C MET A 395 11.99 -2.21 13.87
N THR A 396 11.49 -1.12 14.43
CA THR A 396 10.06 -0.93 14.71
C THR A 396 9.22 -1.07 13.44
N TYR A 397 9.71 -0.56 12.30
CA TYR A 397 8.99 -0.60 11.03
C TYR A 397 9.11 -1.95 10.34
N SER A 398 10.31 -2.55 10.32
CA SER A 398 10.53 -3.86 9.69
C SER A 398 9.79 -4.96 10.44
N ASN A 399 9.93 -5.02 11.78
CA ASN A 399 9.17 -5.96 12.60
C ASN A 399 7.67 -5.69 12.54
N GLY A 400 7.26 -4.43 12.55
CA GLY A 400 5.85 -4.03 12.43
C GLY A 400 5.21 -4.53 11.14
N GLN A 401 5.89 -4.37 10.00
CA GLN A 401 5.43 -4.87 8.69
C GLN A 401 5.29 -6.40 8.71
N ILE A 402 6.30 -7.14 9.18
CA ILE A 402 6.27 -8.60 9.22
C ILE A 402 5.21 -9.11 10.20
N THR A 403 5.08 -8.48 11.36
CA THR A 403 4.06 -8.82 12.36
C THR A 403 2.66 -8.57 11.81
N TYR A 404 2.44 -7.46 11.11
CA TYR A 404 1.16 -7.19 10.45
C TYR A 404 0.82 -8.27 9.41
N GLY A 405 1.78 -8.63 8.55
CA GLY A 405 1.59 -9.68 7.55
C GLY A 405 1.25 -11.04 8.16
N THR A 406 1.98 -11.45 9.20
CA THR A 406 1.83 -12.76 9.83
C THR A 406 0.58 -12.86 10.71
N ILE A 407 0.19 -11.79 11.41
CA ILE A 407 -1.05 -11.79 12.20
C ILE A 407 -2.29 -11.85 11.30
N ASN A 408 -2.29 -11.12 10.17
CA ASN A 408 -3.50 -10.95 9.37
C ASN A 408 -3.62 -11.94 8.18
N TYR A 409 -2.52 -12.43 7.62
CA TYR A 409 -2.55 -13.16 6.34
C TYR A 409 -1.68 -14.42 6.33
N PHE A 410 -0.40 -14.32 6.66
CA PHE A 410 0.56 -15.42 6.58
C PHE A 410 0.57 -16.25 7.88
N ASN A 411 -0.52 -16.96 8.13
CA ASN A 411 -0.69 -17.79 9.33
C ASN A 411 -1.53 -19.05 9.09
N LEU A 412 -1.54 -19.91 10.10
CA LEU A 412 -2.22 -21.21 10.06
C LEU A 412 -3.74 -21.10 9.85
N GLN A 413 -4.38 -19.99 10.23
CA GLN A 413 -5.81 -19.79 9.96
C GLN A 413 -6.11 -19.67 8.46
N HIS A 414 -5.13 -19.21 7.68
CA HIS A 414 -5.17 -19.14 6.23
C HIS A 414 -4.47 -20.33 5.56
N GLY A 415 -4.09 -21.37 6.32
CA GLY A 415 -3.39 -22.54 5.80
C GLY A 415 -1.93 -22.29 5.41
N ILE A 416 -1.31 -21.22 5.93
CA ILE A 416 0.07 -20.85 5.61
C ILE A 416 0.96 -20.98 6.86
N LEU A 417 2.04 -21.75 6.78
CA LEU A 417 3.11 -21.75 7.77
C LEU A 417 4.11 -20.64 7.44
N SER A 418 4.28 -19.69 8.35
CA SER A 418 5.23 -18.59 8.18
C SER A 418 6.50 -18.82 8.99
N HIS A 419 7.61 -19.04 8.30
CA HIS A 419 8.95 -18.94 8.85
C HIS A 419 9.32 -17.47 9.07
N THR A 420 9.11 -17.01 10.31
CA THR A 420 9.15 -15.59 10.64
C THR A 420 10.45 -15.24 11.37
N TYR A 421 11.15 -14.24 10.84
CA TYR A 421 12.43 -13.75 11.37
C TYR A 421 12.27 -12.28 11.77
N LEU A 422 12.18 -12.03 13.09
CA LEU A 422 12.09 -10.69 13.68
C LEU A 422 13.41 -10.31 14.34
N GLN A 423 13.70 -9.01 14.36
CA GLN A 423 14.87 -8.43 15.00
C GLN A 423 14.60 -8.02 16.46
N PRO A 424 15.62 -7.94 17.34
CA PRO A 424 17.00 -8.36 17.07
C PRO A 424 17.11 -9.88 16.95
N GLU A 425 18.03 -10.35 16.10
CA GLU A 425 18.36 -11.77 16.04
C GLU A 425 18.79 -12.27 17.43
N PRO A 426 18.18 -13.35 17.95
CA PRO A 426 18.58 -13.93 19.23
C PRO A 426 19.99 -14.54 19.11
N PRO A 427 20.80 -14.53 20.20
CA PRO A 427 22.12 -15.15 20.19
C PRO A 427 22.07 -16.61 19.70
N GLY A 428 22.84 -16.92 18.64
CA GLY A 428 22.87 -18.23 18.01
C GLY A 428 21.69 -18.53 17.07
N GLY A 429 20.91 -17.51 16.68
CA GLY A 429 19.75 -17.65 15.79
C GLY A 429 20.07 -18.17 14.40
N ASN A 430 21.27 -17.89 13.87
CA ASN A 430 21.74 -18.25 12.54
C ASN A 430 20.73 -17.90 11.43
N TYR A 431 20.10 -16.72 11.53
CA TYR A 431 18.98 -16.32 10.65
C TYR A 431 19.33 -16.44 9.17
N SER A 432 20.48 -15.93 8.73
CA SER A 432 20.91 -15.99 7.32
C SER A 432 20.89 -17.42 6.77
N GLN A 433 21.50 -18.38 7.49
CA GLN A 433 21.55 -19.78 7.07
C GLN A 433 20.16 -20.43 7.07
N ASN A 434 19.35 -20.14 8.09
CA ASN A 434 17.99 -20.69 8.21
C ASN A 434 17.04 -20.13 7.14
N ILE A 435 17.17 -18.85 6.79
CA ILE A 435 16.41 -18.21 5.70
C ILE A 435 16.75 -18.88 4.37
N ILE A 436 18.04 -19.03 4.05
CA ILE A 436 18.49 -19.70 2.82
C ILE A 436 17.97 -21.15 2.78
N GLN A 437 18.04 -21.86 3.90
CA GLN A 437 17.58 -23.24 3.99
C GLN A 437 16.06 -23.34 3.79
N ASN A 438 15.26 -22.47 4.42
CA ASN A 438 13.80 -22.49 4.26
C ASN A 438 13.39 -22.18 2.82
N ILE A 439 14.01 -21.18 2.19
CA ILE A 439 13.76 -20.89 0.77
C ILE A 439 14.16 -22.10 -0.10
N SER A 440 15.30 -22.72 0.19
CA SER A 440 15.79 -23.90 -0.54
C SER A 440 14.91 -25.15 -0.36
N ASN A 441 14.25 -25.28 0.79
CA ASN A 441 13.27 -26.34 1.05
C ASN A 441 11.96 -26.15 0.26
N GLY A 442 11.74 -24.95 -0.29
CA GLY A 442 10.59 -24.60 -1.09
C GLY A 442 9.56 -23.78 -0.30
N VAL A 443 9.30 -22.56 -0.76
CA VAL A 443 8.25 -21.68 -0.25
C VAL A 443 7.45 -21.05 -1.38
N GLY A 444 6.15 -20.87 -1.18
CA GLY A 444 5.24 -20.25 -2.14
C GLY A 444 5.35 -18.73 -2.12
N TYR A 445 5.82 -18.17 -1.01
CA TYR A 445 6.02 -16.73 -0.84
C TYR A 445 7.22 -16.41 0.04
N ALA A 446 7.98 -15.39 -0.32
CA ALA A 446 9.06 -14.86 0.51
C ALA A 446 9.02 -13.33 0.50
N ASN A 447 9.04 -12.72 1.70
CA ASN A 447 9.10 -11.29 1.89
C ASN A 447 10.26 -10.90 2.79
N TYR A 448 10.99 -9.88 2.37
CA TYR A 448 12.09 -9.27 3.10
C TYR A 448 11.89 -7.76 3.16
N THR A 449 12.15 -7.17 4.31
CA THR A 449 12.12 -5.72 4.50
C THR A 449 13.30 -5.29 5.36
N ALA A 450 14.29 -4.66 4.71
CA ALA A 450 15.42 -3.88 5.25
C ALA A 450 16.32 -3.48 4.05
N HIS A 451 17.64 -3.51 4.23
CA HIS A 451 18.65 -3.12 3.25
C HIS A 451 18.82 -4.15 2.14
N CYS A 452 19.01 -3.70 0.91
CA CYS A 452 19.33 -4.56 -0.23
C CYS A 452 20.28 -3.85 -1.20
N SER A 453 20.82 -4.63 -2.13
CA SER A 453 21.62 -4.16 -3.25
C SER A 453 21.22 -4.92 -4.52
N PRO A 454 21.77 -4.57 -5.70
CA PRO A 454 21.59 -5.38 -6.90
C PRO A 454 22.03 -6.84 -6.76
N SER A 455 22.85 -7.16 -5.73
CA SER A 455 23.29 -8.53 -5.43
C SER A 455 22.39 -9.31 -4.47
N GLY A 456 21.32 -8.69 -3.92
CA GLY A 456 20.33 -9.37 -3.07
C GLY A 456 20.02 -8.66 -1.76
N TRP A 457 19.36 -9.39 -0.86
CA TRP A 457 19.11 -8.97 0.52
C TRP A 457 20.45 -8.89 1.28
N ALA A 458 20.70 -7.77 1.97
CA ALA A 458 21.99 -7.45 2.57
C ALA A 458 22.29 -8.26 3.85
#